data_AF-A0A3C1RWB2-F1
#
_entry.id   AF-A0A3C1RWB2-F1
#
_cell.length_a   1.000
_cell.length_b   1.000
_cell.length_c   1.000
_cell.angle_alpha   90.00
_cell.angle_beta   90.00
_cell.angle_gamma   90.00
#
_symmetry.space_group_name_H-M   'P 1'
#
loop_
_entity.id
_entity.type
_entity.pdbx_description
1 polymer ?
#
loop_
_entity_poly.entity_id
_entity_poly.type
_entity_poly.pdbx_seq_one_letter_code
_entity_poly.pdbx_strand_id
1 'polypeptide(L)'
;ADALLLQGHLNPDAINNFSKRAFIETAKAPAEVQQMVSDAACNGDRITRREVRQLNDEWTAMSSDLIPDSIREKATEGAMPPRYLAPLVREMEKLPEVHITELQREMIENPDVDTIKQLTSEAKNLSKYLDAAGQVQALTQSSVDMEMALEEALRVGCLNTASDLVKQATVLEQTMVKLYSSWKRVGSLADRLYVDTGASTPHLRSLLGCLEQLAGQIIEVQLGDGSEGKIRLQILSDNE
;
A
#
# COMPACT_ATOMS: atom_id res chain seq x y z
N ALA A 1 2.96 21.11 -5.61
CA ALA A 1 2.31 22.14 -6.44
C ALA A 1 3.01 23.48 -6.22
N ASP A 2 2.95 24.05 -5.00
CA ASP A 2 3.61 25.33 -4.72
C ASP A 2 5.15 25.26 -4.73
N ALA A 3 5.72 24.09 -4.39
CA ALA A 3 7.17 23.86 -4.49
C ALA A 3 7.73 23.94 -5.92
N LEU A 4 6.95 23.55 -6.94
CA LEU A 4 7.38 23.62 -8.35
C LEU A 4 7.51 25.08 -8.85
N LEU A 5 6.63 25.97 -8.36
CA LEU A 5 6.65 27.39 -8.69
C LEU A 5 7.75 28.12 -7.92
N LEU A 6 7.96 27.75 -6.65
CA LEU A 6 8.94 28.37 -5.77
C LEU A 6 10.39 27.96 -6.08
N GLN A 7 10.61 26.76 -6.62
CA GLN A 7 11.95 26.29 -7.00
C GLN A 7 12.40 26.83 -8.38
N GLY A 8 11.58 27.61 -9.09
CA GLY A 8 11.99 28.29 -10.32
C GLY A 8 12.15 27.40 -11.56
N HIS A 9 11.60 26.18 -11.54
CA HIS A 9 11.75 25.21 -12.64
C HIS A 9 10.69 25.36 -13.75
N LEU A 10 9.68 26.21 -13.56
CA LEU A 10 8.59 26.42 -14.51
C LEU A 10 8.40 27.90 -14.81
N ASN A 11 8.52 28.26 -16.08
CA ASN A 11 8.16 29.58 -16.57
C ASN A 11 6.64 29.79 -16.38
N PRO A 12 6.16 30.89 -15.77
CA PRO A 12 4.74 31.16 -15.59
C PRO A 12 3.90 31.06 -16.88
N ASP A 13 4.49 31.34 -18.04
CA ASP A 13 3.79 31.24 -19.33
C ASP A 13 3.56 29.78 -19.78
N ALA A 14 4.46 28.87 -19.41
CA ALA A 14 4.38 27.43 -19.73
C ALA A 14 3.31 26.70 -18.91
N ILE A 15 2.85 27.27 -17.79
CA ILE A 15 1.79 26.70 -16.94
C ILE A 15 0.49 26.50 -17.73
N ASN A 16 0.21 27.38 -18.70
CA ASN A 16 -0.99 27.31 -19.53
C ASN A 16 -1.03 26.06 -20.42
N ASN A 17 0.12 25.43 -20.66
CA ASN A 17 0.23 24.20 -21.43
C ASN A 17 -0.05 22.94 -20.60
N PHE A 18 -0.14 23.05 -19.26
CA PHE A 18 -0.46 21.94 -18.38
C PHE A 18 -1.96 21.79 -18.14
N SER A 19 -2.45 20.55 -18.22
CA SER A 19 -3.71 20.22 -17.53
C SER A 19 -3.51 20.21 -16.00
N LYS A 20 -4.55 20.58 -15.22
CA LYS A 20 -4.49 20.55 -13.74
C LYS A 20 -3.99 19.21 -13.16
N ARG A 21 -4.35 18.10 -13.80
CA ARG A 21 -3.92 16.75 -13.38
C ARG A 21 -2.48 16.45 -13.77
N ALA A 22 -2.03 16.93 -14.93
CA ALA A 22 -0.63 16.81 -15.35
C ALA A 22 0.29 17.55 -14.37
N PHE A 23 -0.04 18.79 -14.02
CA PHE A 23 0.76 19.59 -13.08
C PHE A 23 0.96 18.90 -11.72
N ILE A 24 -0.10 18.29 -11.18
CA ILE A 24 -0.01 17.52 -9.92
C ILE A 24 0.86 16.27 -10.07
N GLU A 25 0.79 15.59 -11.21
CA GLU A 25 1.60 14.39 -11.46
C GLU A 25 3.07 14.73 -11.69
N THR A 26 3.36 15.82 -12.41
CA THR A 26 4.73 16.36 -12.58
C THR A 26 5.33 16.72 -11.22
N ALA A 27 4.55 17.32 -10.32
CA ALA A 27 5.02 17.64 -8.97
C ALA A 27 5.42 16.42 -8.11
N LYS A 28 5.00 15.22 -8.50
CA LYS A 28 5.34 13.97 -7.81
C LYS A 28 6.45 13.20 -8.52
N ALA A 29 6.85 13.62 -9.71
CA ALA A 29 7.89 13.00 -10.52
C ALA A 29 9.29 13.41 -10.01
N PRO A 30 10.35 12.65 -10.31
CA PRO A 30 11.73 13.04 -10.01
C PRO A 30 12.14 14.32 -10.77
N ALA A 31 13.18 15.00 -10.29
CA ALA A 31 13.58 16.34 -10.76
C ALA A 31 13.90 16.37 -12.26
N GLU A 32 14.47 15.30 -12.78
CA GLU A 32 14.84 15.15 -14.20
C GLU A 32 13.59 15.04 -15.08
N VAL A 33 12.58 14.28 -14.64
CA VAL A 33 11.28 14.20 -15.32
C VAL A 33 10.53 15.52 -15.22
N GLN A 34 10.66 16.24 -14.10
CA GLN A 34 10.12 17.59 -13.98
C GLN A 34 10.76 18.54 -14.99
N GLN A 35 12.08 18.48 -15.21
CA GLN A 35 12.77 19.27 -16.23
C GLN A 35 12.32 18.90 -17.64
N MET A 36 12.33 17.61 -18.00
CA MET A 36 11.90 17.16 -19.33
C MET A 36 10.47 17.60 -19.66
N VAL A 37 9.55 17.51 -18.70
CA VAL A 37 8.17 17.94 -18.86
C VAL A 37 8.05 19.46 -18.95
N SER A 38 8.88 20.20 -18.21
CA SER A 38 8.90 21.67 -18.23
C SER A 38 9.48 22.20 -19.54
N ASP A 39 10.50 21.54 -20.09
CA ASP A 39 11.09 21.86 -21.39
C ASP A 39 10.08 21.63 -22.53
N ALA A 40 9.37 20.50 -22.51
CA ALA A 40 8.29 20.23 -23.46
C ALA A 40 7.17 21.28 -23.36
N ALA A 41 6.77 21.66 -22.15
CA ALA A 41 5.79 22.72 -21.94
C ALA A 41 6.28 24.10 -22.43
N CYS A 42 7.55 24.43 -22.22
CA CYS A 42 8.17 25.68 -22.72
C CYS A 42 8.23 25.71 -24.25
N ASN A 43 8.38 24.56 -24.91
CA ASN A 43 8.35 24.42 -26.36
C ASN A 43 6.95 24.55 -26.98
N GLY A 44 5.90 24.68 -26.14
CA GLY A 44 4.53 24.87 -26.59
C GLY A 44 3.70 23.57 -26.64
N ASP A 45 4.26 22.44 -26.20
CA ASP A 45 3.54 21.17 -26.18
C ASP A 45 2.50 21.14 -25.05
N ARG A 46 1.30 20.64 -25.38
CA ARG A 46 0.22 20.55 -24.40
C ARG A 46 0.39 19.33 -23.52
N ILE A 47 0.93 19.54 -22.32
CA ILE A 47 1.22 18.47 -21.36
C ILE A 47 -0.05 17.87 -20.74
N THR A 48 -0.29 16.61 -21.10
CA THR A 48 -1.33 15.78 -20.50
C THR A 48 -0.80 14.86 -19.40
N ARG A 49 -1.70 14.40 -18.54
CA ARG A 49 -1.40 13.40 -17.50
C ARG A 49 -0.69 12.16 -18.09
N ARG A 50 -1.11 11.74 -19.28
CA ARG A 50 -0.57 10.55 -19.94
C ARG A 50 0.88 10.75 -20.38
N GLU A 51 1.22 11.92 -20.90
CA GLU A 51 2.59 12.26 -21.31
C GLU A 51 3.55 12.34 -20.12
N VAL A 52 3.13 12.97 -19.02
CA VAL A 52 3.93 13.00 -17.79
C VAL A 52 4.23 11.58 -17.31
N ARG A 53 3.21 10.72 -17.31
CA ARG A 53 3.39 9.32 -16.92
C ARG A 53 4.30 8.55 -17.88
N GLN A 54 4.17 8.79 -19.18
CA GLN A 54 5.01 8.14 -20.19
C GLN A 54 6.49 8.53 -20.01
N LEU A 55 6.79 9.83 -19.91
CA LEU A 55 8.15 10.31 -19.69
C LEU A 55 8.74 9.79 -18.37
N ASN A 56 7.90 9.70 -17.33
CA ASN A 56 8.31 9.11 -16.06
C ASN A 56 8.62 7.61 -16.19
N ASP A 57 7.79 6.84 -16.89
CA ASP A 57 8.01 5.41 -17.09
C ASP A 57 9.23 5.15 -18.00
N GLU A 58 9.46 6.00 -19.02
CA GLU A 58 10.67 5.99 -19.86
C GLU A 58 11.92 6.30 -19.06
N TRP A 59 11.90 7.35 -18.24
CA TRP A 59 13.00 7.68 -17.36
C TRP A 59 13.33 6.54 -16.40
N THR A 60 12.32 6.00 -15.70
CA THR A 60 12.52 4.88 -14.76
C THR A 60 13.11 3.66 -15.46
N ALA A 61 12.64 3.31 -16.67
CA ALA A 61 13.17 2.17 -17.41
C ALA A 61 14.61 2.37 -17.91
N MET A 62 14.98 3.60 -18.27
CA MET A 62 16.27 3.92 -18.87
C MET A 62 17.36 4.30 -17.88
N SER A 63 16.99 4.77 -16.68
CA SER A 63 17.94 5.21 -15.63
C SER A 63 18.14 4.20 -14.51
N SER A 64 17.30 3.17 -14.41
CA SER A 64 17.42 2.17 -13.35
C SER A 64 18.55 1.18 -13.63
N ASP A 65 19.41 0.92 -12.66
CA ASP A 65 20.45 -0.11 -12.72
C ASP A 65 19.89 -1.53 -12.45
N LEU A 66 18.62 -1.63 -12.06
CA LEU A 66 17.96 -2.91 -11.76
C LEU A 66 17.55 -3.68 -13.02
N ILE A 67 17.53 -3.02 -14.19
CA ILE A 67 17.20 -3.65 -15.47
C ILE A 67 18.50 -4.07 -16.18
N PRO A 68 18.64 -5.35 -16.58
CA PRO A 68 19.78 -5.82 -17.37
C PRO A 68 19.92 -5.07 -18.70
N ASP A 69 21.17 -4.83 -19.12
CA ASP A 69 21.48 -4.07 -20.34
C ASP A 69 20.83 -4.66 -21.60
N SER A 70 20.75 -5.99 -21.70
CA SER A 70 20.09 -6.70 -22.81
C SER A 70 18.61 -6.34 -22.98
N ILE A 71 17.93 -5.98 -21.88
CA ILE A 71 16.53 -5.57 -21.89
C ILE A 71 16.41 -4.07 -22.14
N ARG A 72 17.37 -3.28 -21.65
CA ARG A 72 17.45 -1.85 -21.94
C ARG A 72 17.63 -1.61 -23.44
N GLU A 73 18.50 -2.38 -24.09
CA GLU A 73 18.67 -2.36 -25.55
C GLU A 73 17.34 -2.66 -26.26
N LYS A 74 16.63 -3.73 -25.89
CA LYS A 74 15.31 -4.05 -26.45
C LYS A 74 14.24 -3.00 -26.20
N ALA A 75 14.33 -2.26 -25.10
CA ALA A 75 13.45 -1.12 -24.85
C ALA A 75 13.76 0.05 -25.80
N THR A 76 15.04 0.32 -26.07
CA THR A 76 15.46 1.34 -27.05
C THR A 76 15.13 0.98 -28.49
N GLU A 77 15.17 -0.31 -28.84
CA GLU A 77 14.77 -0.84 -30.14
C GLU A 77 13.24 -0.82 -30.36
N GLY A 78 12.46 -0.47 -29.33
CA GLY A 78 11.00 -0.42 -29.38
C GLY A 78 10.32 -1.79 -29.30
N ALA A 79 11.08 -2.88 -29.13
CA ALA A 79 10.55 -4.22 -28.94
C ALA A 79 9.82 -4.35 -27.57
N MET A 80 10.22 -3.55 -26.58
CA MET A 80 9.70 -3.60 -25.22
C MET A 80 9.26 -2.23 -24.69
N PRO A 81 7.94 -1.98 -24.59
CA PRO A 81 7.45 -0.69 -24.11
C PRO A 81 7.87 -0.38 -22.65
N PRO A 82 8.45 0.80 -22.36
CA PRO A 82 8.90 1.21 -21.03
C PRO A 82 7.81 1.18 -19.94
N ARG A 83 6.53 1.31 -20.34
CA ARG A 83 5.36 1.18 -19.47
C ARG A 83 5.25 -0.16 -18.73
N TYR A 84 5.91 -1.22 -19.22
CA TYR A 84 5.95 -2.53 -18.56
C TYR A 84 7.18 -2.70 -17.67
N LEU A 85 8.27 -2.00 -17.98
CA LEU A 85 9.51 -2.03 -17.20
C LEU A 85 9.41 -1.15 -15.95
N ALA A 86 8.81 0.04 -16.06
CA ALA A 86 8.71 0.96 -14.92
C ALA A 86 7.95 0.39 -13.70
N PRO A 87 6.82 -0.34 -13.86
CA PRO A 87 6.17 -1.02 -12.74
C PRO A 87 7.06 -2.09 -12.09
N LEU A 88 7.81 -2.85 -12.89
CA LEU A 88 8.71 -3.88 -12.39
C LEU A 88 9.83 -3.27 -11.53
N VAL A 89 10.50 -2.22 -12.04
CA VAL A 89 11.55 -1.49 -11.31
C VAL A 89 11.07 -1.02 -9.95
N ARG A 90 9.88 -0.39 -9.89
CA ARG A 90 9.31 0.12 -8.64
C ARG A 90 9.02 -0.96 -7.61
N GLU A 91 8.71 -2.19 -8.05
CA GLU A 91 8.52 -3.30 -7.12
C GLU A 91 9.88 -3.92 -6.74
N MET A 92 10.81 -4.05 -7.67
CA MET A 92 12.18 -4.53 -7.39
C MET A 92 12.92 -3.65 -6.39
N GLU A 93 12.74 -2.32 -6.43
CA GLU A 93 13.31 -1.37 -5.45
C GLU A 93 12.90 -1.67 -3.99
N LYS A 94 11.80 -2.40 -3.77
CA LYS A 94 11.31 -2.76 -2.43
C LYS A 94 11.79 -4.12 -1.96
N LEU A 95 12.44 -4.89 -2.84
CA LEU A 95 12.81 -6.27 -2.57
C LEU A 95 14.26 -6.37 -2.08
N PRO A 96 14.59 -7.39 -1.26
CA PRO A 96 15.96 -7.78 -0.98
C PRO A 96 16.76 -8.13 -2.25
N GLU A 97 18.08 -7.90 -2.22
CA GLU A 97 18.99 -8.16 -3.36
C GLU A 97 18.91 -9.59 -3.88
N VAL A 98 18.67 -10.57 -3.01
CA VAL A 98 18.56 -11.99 -3.38
C VAL A 98 17.47 -12.19 -4.44
N HIS A 99 16.24 -11.72 -4.18
CA HIS A 99 15.14 -11.86 -5.13
C HIS A 99 15.31 -10.98 -6.37
N ILE A 100 15.97 -9.82 -6.25
CA ILE A 100 16.30 -8.97 -7.40
C ILE A 100 17.17 -9.75 -8.39
N THR A 101 18.19 -10.47 -7.91
CA THR A 101 19.08 -11.25 -8.79
C THR A 101 18.35 -12.41 -9.49
N GLU A 102 17.39 -13.05 -8.81
CA GLU A 102 16.57 -14.11 -9.42
C GLU A 102 15.67 -13.56 -10.53
N LEU A 103 14.97 -12.46 -10.27
CA LEU A 103 14.15 -11.78 -11.28
C LEU A 103 14.98 -11.32 -12.48
N GLN A 104 16.17 -10.75 -12.25
CA GLN A 104 17.10 -10.35 -13.30
C GLN A 104 17.59 -11.53 -14.15
N ARG A 105 17.82 -12.69 -13.52
CA ARG A 105 18.22 -13.90 -14.23
C ARG A 105 17.10 -14.39 -15.15
N GLU A 106 15.88 -14.47 -14.64
CA GLU A 106 14.73 -14.92 -15.43
C GLU A 106 14.41 -13.96 -16.59
N MET A 107 14.58 -12.65 -16.36
CA MET A 107 14.55 -11.61 -17.39
C MET A 107 15.55 -11.86 -18.53
N ILE A 108 16.78 -12.25 -18.22
CA ILE A 108 17.83 -12.54 -19.22
C ILE A 108 17.52 -13.83 -19.97
N GLU A 109 17.03 -14.86 -19.27
CA GLU A 109 16.67 -16.16 -19.86
C GLU A 109 15.47 -16.05 -20.80
N ASN A 110 14.44 -15.28 -20.43
CA ASN A 110 13.21 -15.06 -21.23
C ASN A 110 12.90 -13.57 -21.40
N PRO A 111 13.56 -12.89 -22.35
CA PRO A 111 13.42 -11.45 -22.56
C PRO A 111 12.21 -11.12 -23.46
N ASP A 112 11.01 -11.42 -22.97
CA ASP A 112 9.73 -11.16 -23.61
C ASP A 112 8.76 -10.36 -22.72
N VAL A 113 7.76 -9.75 -23.36
CA VAL A 113 6.81 -8.84 -22.69
C VAL A 113 5.91 -9.58 -21.71
N ASP A 114 5.59 -10.85 -21.96
CA ASP A 114 4.69 -11.61 -21.10
C ASP A 114 5.41 -12.11 -19.84
N THR A 115 6.66 -12.56 -19.97
CA THR A 115 7.54 -12.81 -18.80
C THR A 115 7.67 -11.57 -17.93
N ILE A 116 7.90 -10.37 -18.48
CA ILE A 116 7.99 -9.15 -17.64
C ILE A 116 6.70 -8.87 -16.88
N LYS A 117 5.53 -9.12 -17.47
CA LYS A 117 4.26 -8.95 -16.74
C LYS A 117 4.10 -9.97 -15.61
N GLN A 118 4.55 -11.21 -15.84
CA GLN A 118 4.57 -12.26 -14.82
C GLN A 118 5.50 -11.86 -13.68
N LEU A 119 6.75 -11.52 -13.98
CA LEU A 119 7.74 -11.04 -13.01
C LEU A 119 7.28 -9.80 -12.26
N THR A 120 6.60 -8.86 -12.92
CA THR A 120 6.00 -7.69 -12.25
C THR A 120 4.95 -8.11 -11.24
N SER A 121 4.15 -9.11 -11.56
CA SER A 121 3.11 -9.62 -10.68
C SER A 121 3.69 -10.36 -9.48
N GLU A 122 4.73 -11.17 -9.71
CA GLU A 122 5.48 -11.88 -8.68
C GLU A 122 6.20 -10.93 -7.74
N ALA A 123 6.97 -9.97 -8.28
CA ALA A 123 7.64 -8.93 -7.49
C ALA A 123 6.65 -8.15 -6.63
N LYS A 124 5.46 -7.85 -7.16
CA LYS A 124 4.38 -7.18 -6.42
C LYS A 124 3.79 -8.03 -5.30
N ASN A 125 3.68 -9.35 -5.47
CA ASN A 125 3.11 -10.22 -4.45
C ASN A 125 4.14 -10.55 -3.36
N LEU A 126 5.40 -10.64 -3.75
CA LEU A 126 6.55 -10.74 -2.86
C LEU A 126 6.70 -9.47 -2.01
N SER A 127 6.66 -8.27 -2.61
CA SER A 127 6.76 -7.01 -1.88
C SER A 127 5.64 -6.87 -0.84
N LYS A 128 4.39 -7.18 -1.22
CA LYS A 128 3.26 -7.22 -0.28
C LYS A 128 3.44 -8.25 0.84
N TYR A 129 3.97 -9.43 0.54
CA TYR A 129 4.16 -10.48 1.54
C TYR A 129 5.16 -10.01 2.59
N LEU A 130 6.31 -9.49 2.17
CA LEU A 130 7.35 -8.97 3.05
C LEU A 130 6.86 -7.75 3.86
N ASP A 131 6.18 -6.80 3.20
CA ASP A 131 5.61 -5.61 3.85
C ASP A 131 4.57 -5.98 4.92
N ALA A 132 3.70 -6.93 4.63
CA ALA A 132 2.65 -7.37 5.54
C ALA A 132 3.25 -8.22 6.68
N ALA A 133 4.19 -9.11 6.38
CA ALA A 133 4.85 -9.98 7.35
C ALA A 133 5.51 -9.18 8.48
N GLY A 134 6.22 -8.08 8.14
CA GLY A 134 6.85 -7.22 9.13
C GLY A 134 5.87 -6.46 10.05
N GLN A 135 4.58 -6.41 9.70
CA GLN A 135 3.54 -5.71 10.48
C GLN A 135 2.72 -6.63 11.38
N VAL A 136 2.73 -7.95 11.16
CA VAL A 136 1.92 -8.90 11.92
C VAL A 136 2.62 -9.25 13.23
N GLN A 137 2.06 -8.82 14.35
CA GLN A 137 2.61 -9.09 15.68
C GLN A 137 2.63 -10.58 16.00
N ALA A 138 1.63 -11.35 15.57
CA ALA A 138 1.59 -12.80 15.74
C ALA A 138 2.79 -13.51 15.08
N LEU A 139 3.27 -12.99 13.94
CA LEU A 139 4.46 -13.52 13.26
C LEU A 139 5.75 -13.10 13.97
N THR A 140 5.81 -11.87 14.49
CA THR A 140 6.96 -11.39 15.28
C THR A 140 7.13 -12.12 16.62
N GLN A 141 6.03 -12.59 17.22
CA GLN A 141 6.06 -13.33 18.48
C GLN A 141 6.38 -14.82 18.31
N SER A 142 6.34 -15.33 17.08
CA SER A 142 6.63 -16.71 16.77
C SER A 142 7.99 -16.83 16.07
N SER A 143 8.67 -17.96 16.25
CA SER A 143 9.97 -18.25 15.61
C SER A 143 9.79 -18.72 14.16
N VAL A 144 8.85 -18.11 13.41
CA VAL A 144 8.58 -18.49 12.03
C VAL A 144 9.68 -17.91 11.16
N ASP A 145 10.38 -18.79 10.44
CA ASP A 145 11.31 -18.37 9.40
C ASP A 145 10.50 -17.97 8.15
N MET A 146 10.32 -16.66 7.99
CA MET A 146 9.50 -16.10 6.93
C MET A 146 10.10 -16.32 5.54
N GLU A 147 11.42 -16.49 5.46
CA GLU A 147 12.14 -16.76 4.21
C GLU A 147 11.87 -18.19 3.76
N MET A 148 11.99 -19.17 4.66
CA MET A 148 11.64 -20.56 4.35
C MET A 148 10.15 -20.71 3.99
N ALA A 149 9.25 -20.03 4.70
CA ALA A 149 7.82 -20.06 4.38
C ALA A 149 7.51 -19.46 2.99
N LEU A 150 8.27 -18.44 2.59
CA LEU A 150 8.19 -17.85 1.25
C LEU A 150 8.69 -18.83 0.17
N GLU A 151 9.84 -19.46 0.38
CA GLU A 151 10.39 -20.47 -0.53
C GLU A 151 9.41 -21.63 -0.72
N GLU A 152 8.77 -22.10 0.37
CA GLU A 152 7.73 -23.13 0.30
C GLU A 152 6.52 -22.66 -0.50
N ALA A 153 6.07 -21.41 -0.30
CA ALA A 153 4.94 -20.85 -1.01
C ALA A 153 5.22 -20.68 -2.52
N LEU A 154 6.44 -20.31 -2.89
CA LEU A 154 6.91 -20.26 -4.27
C LEU A 154 6.95 -21.67 -4.88
N ARG A 155 7.55 -22.63 -4.18
CA ARG A 155 7.67 -24.03 -4.62
C ARG A 155 6.31 -24.69 -4.87
N VAL A 156 5.31 -24.36 -4.06
CA VAL A 156 3.94 -24.89 -4.18
C VAL A 156 3.06 -24.04 -5.11
N GLY A 157 3.53 -22.86 -5.54
CA GLY A 157 2.78 -21.94 -6.41
C GLY A 157 1.62 -21.23 -5.71
N CYS A 158 1.69 -21.07 -4.39
CA CYS A 158 0.63 -20.45 -3.56
C CYS A 158 1.02 -19.08 -2.96
N LEU A 159 2.07 -18.43 -3.48
CA LEU A 159 2.53 -17.11 -3.03
C LEU A 159 1.40 -16.08 -2.91
N ASN A 160 0.48 -16.04 -3.87
CA ASN A 160 -0.64 -15.09 -3.87
C ASN A 160 -1.54 -15.31 -2.65
N THR A 161 -1.88 -16.56 -2.35
CA THR A 161 -2.70 -16.93 -1.20
C THR A 161 -1.97 -16.66 0.12
N ALA A 162 -0.68 -16.96 0.19
CA ALA A 162 0.15 -16.65 1.36
C ALA A 162 0.24 -15.13 1.61
N SER A 163 0.51 -14.34 0.56
CA SER A 163 0.54 -12.88 0.60
C SER A 163 -0.80 -12.29 1.05
N ASP A 164 -1.91 -12.78 0.49
CA ASP A 164 -3.25 -12.34 0.90
C ASP A 164 -3.58 -12.75 2.35
N LEU A 165 -3.18 -13.94 2.80
CA LEU A 165 -3.39 -14.38 4.18
C LEU A 165 -2.66 -13.47 5.18
N VAL A 166 -1.37 -13.21 4.97
CA VAL A 166 -0.57 -12.34 5.85
C VAL A 166 -1.15 -10.93 5.87
N LYS A 167 -1.56 -10.42 4.70
CA LYS A 167 -2.22 -9.11 4.60
C LYS A 167 -3.53 -9.06 5.38
N GLN A 168 -4.38 -10.09 5.29
CA GLN A 168 -5.62 -10.14 6.07
C GLN A 168 -5.35 -10.24 7.57
N ALA A 169 -4.31 -10.97 7.97
CA ALA A 169 -3.88 -11.03 9.36
C ALA A 169 -3.47 -9.65 9.88
N THR A 170 -2.70 -8.87 9.10
CA THR A 170 -2.33 -7.48 9.46
C THR A 170 -3.57 -6.60 9.64
N VAL A 171 -4.54 -6.69 8.73
CA VAL A 171 -5.78 -5.92 8.82
C VAL A 171 -6.56 -6.31 10.09
N LEU A 172 -6.66 -7.60 10.37
CA LEU A 172 -7.36 -8.09 11.54
C LEU A 172 -6.73 -7.55 12.84
N GLU A 173 -5.42 -7.65 12.99
CA GLU A 173 -4.70 -7.09 14.15
C GLU A 173 -4.92 -5.58 14.30
N GLN A 174 -4.80 -4.81 13.21
CA GLN A 174 -5.04 -3.37 13.25
C GLN A 174 -6.50 -3.04 13.62
N THR A 175 -7.47 -3.85 13.18
CA THR A 175 -8.87 -3.67 13.58
C THR A 175 -9.09 -4.02 15.04
N MET A 176 -8.41 -5.04 15.58
CA MET A 176 -8.45 -5.38 17.01
C MET A 176 -7.89 -4.24 17.87
N VAL A 177 -6.76 -3.64 17.48
CA VAL A 177 -6.20 -2.47 18.17
C VAL A 177 -7.18 -1.29 18.16
N LYS A 178 -7.79 -0.99 17.01
CA LYS A 178 -8.80 0.06 16.90
C LYS A 178 -10.02 -0.25 17.75
N LEU A 179 -10.51 -1.49 17.71
CA LEU A 179 -11.64 -1.95 18.52
C LEU A 179 -11.36 -1.74 20.01
N TYR A 180 -10.19 -2.17 20.50
CA TYR A 180 -9.78 -1.97 21.89
C TYR A 180 -9.73 -0.48 22.26
N SER A 181 -9.17 0.36 21.39
CA SER A 181 -9.12 1.82 21.62
C SER A 181 -10.51 2.46 21.69
N SER A 182 -11.43 2.04 20.82
CA SER A 182 -12.81 2.50 20.79
C SER A 182 -13.59 1.99 22.00
N TRP A 183 -13.43 0.72 22.37
CA TRP A 183 -14.03 0.11 23.55
C TRP A 183 -13.61 0.86 24.82
N LYS A 184 -12.31 1.07 25.03
CA LYS A 184 -11.78 1.81 26.19
C LYS A 184 -12.33 3.23 26.27
N ARG A 185 -12.48 3.89 25.11
CA ARG A 185 -13.08 5.23 25.02
C ARG A 185 -14.56 5.22 25.38
N VAL A 186 -15.34 4.26 24.88
CA VAL A 186 -16.76 4.09 25.21
C VAL A 186 -16.93 3.87 26.71
N GLY A 187 -16.14 2.98 27.33
CA GLY A 187 -16.15 2.78 28.78
C GLY A 187 -15.87 4.08 29.55
N SER A 188 -14.81 4.80 29.19
CA SER A 188 -14.46 6.05 29.88
C SER A 188 -15.52 7.16 29.75
N LEU A 189 -16.24 7.19 28.64
CA LEU A 189 -17.32 8.15 28.40
C LEU A 189 -18.59 7.73 29.13
N ALA A 190 -18.88 6.42 29.18
CA ALA A 190 -20.00 5.88 29.94
C ALA A 190 -19.82 6.17 31.44
N ASP A 191 -18.62 5.97 31.99
CA ASP A 191 -18.31 6.28 33.39
C ASP A 191 -18.48 7.77 33.71
N ARG A 192 -17.95 8.66 32.87
CA ARG A 192 -18.12 10.11 33.05
C ARG A 192 -19.58 10.52 32.97
N LEU A 193 -20.30 10.04 31.95
CA LEU A 193 -21.70 10.35 31.78
C LEU A 193 -22.54 9.79 32.93
N TYR A 194 -22.17 8.64 33.51
CA TYR A 194 -22.82 8.11 34.70
C TYR A 194 -22.63 9.03 35.93
N VAL A 195 -21.43 9.57 36.13
CA VAL A 195 -21.13 10.54 37.20
C VAL A 195 -21.89 11.86 36.99
N ASP A 196 -21.94 12.35 35.75
CA ASP A 196 -22.62 13.60 35.40
C ASP A 196 -24.16 13.47 35.41
N THR A 197 -24.68 12.25 35.29
CA THR A 197 -26.12 11.97 35.28
C THR A 197 -26.67 11.67 36.68
N GLY A 198 -27.36 12.65 37.25
CA GLY A 198 -28.15 12.48 38.48
C GLY A 198 -29.52 11.81 38.27
N ALA A 199 -30.26 11.61 39.37
CA ALA A 199 -31.60 11.01 39.38
C ALA A 199 -32.62 11.69 38.44
N SER A 200 -32.37 12.94 38.07
CA SER A 200 -33.23 13.76 37.19
C SER A 200 -33.07 13.45 35.69
N THR A 201 -32.27 12.45 35.29
CA THR A 201 -31.95 12.15 33.87
C THR A 201 -32.24 10.70 33.46
N PRO A 202 -33.50 10.24 33.52
CA PRO A 202 -33.86 8.83 33.31
C PRO A 202 -33.56 8.32 31.88
N HIS A 203 -33.70 9.16 30.86
CA HIS A 203 -33.42 8.77 29.48
C HIS A 203 -31.92 8.57 29.22
N LEU A 204 -31.05 9.38 29.85
CA LEU A 204 -29.59 9.22 29.74
C LEU A 204 -29.13 7.95 30.45
N ARG A 205 -29.73 7.62 31.60
CA ARG A 205 -29.51 6.34 32.30
C ARG A 205 -29.92 5.14 31.44
N SER A 206 -31.05 5.21 30.76
CA SER A 206 -31.48 4.16 29.83
C SER A 206 -30.53 3.99 28.65
N LEU A 207 -30.05 5.10 28.08
CA LEU A 207 -29.06 5.07 26.99
C LEU A 207 -27.74 4.45 27.47
N LEU A 208 -27.28 4.80 28.67
CA LEU A 208 -26.10 4.19 29.30
C LEU A 208 -26.26 2.68 29.46
N GLY A 209 -27.39 2.21 30.01
CA GLY A 209 -27.64 0.77 30.19
C GLY A 209 -27.66 -0.01 28.87
N CYS A 210 -28.11 0.60 27.77
CA CYS A 210 -27.99 -0.02 26.44
C CYS A 210 -26.54 -0.08 25.94
N LEU A 211 -25.76 1.00 26.14
CA LEU A 211 -24.37 1.09 25.67
C LEU A 211 -23.38 0.31 26.55
N GLU A 212 -23.71 0.04 27.81
CA GLU A 212 -22.92 -0.79 28.72
C GLU A 212 -22.67 -2.21 28.16
N GLN A 213 -23.59 -2.74 27.34
CA GLN A 213 -23.41 -4.01 26.64
C GLN A 213 -22.19 -4.02 25.71
N LEU A 214 -21.79 -2.85 25.21
CA LEU A 214 -20.61 -2.66 24.36
C LEU A 214 -19.39 -2.19 25.15
N ALA A 215 -19.56 -1.73 26.39
CA ALA A 215 -18.49 -1.27 27.28
C ALA A 215 -18.02 -2.36 28.25
N GLY A 216 -18.79 -3.44 28.41
CA GLY A 216 -18.45 -4.57 29.28
C GLY A 216 -17.25 -5.39 28.82
N GLN A 217 -16.79 -6.29 29.69
CA GLN A 217 -15.65 -7.19 29.43
C GLN A 217 -15.97 -8.25 28.36
N ILE A 218 -17.26 -8.58 28.21
CA ILE A 218 -17.78 -9.46 27.16
C ILE A 218 -18.63 -8.59 26.24
N ILE A 219 -18.14 -8.40 25.01
CA ILE A 219 -18.90 -7.72 23.96
C ILE A 219 -19.66 -8.80 23.19
N GLU A 220 -20.98 -8.72 23.19
CA GLU A 220 -21.84 -9.55 22.35
C GLU A 220 -22.44 -8.70 21.23
N VAL A 221 -22.08 -9.01 19.99
CA VAL A 221 -22.68 -8.39 18.81
C VAL A 221 -23.31 -9.48 17.95
N GLN A 222 -24.57 -9.26 17.60
CA GLN A 222 -25.28 -10.11 16.66
C GLN A 222 -24.97 -9.64 15.25
N LEU A 223 -24.48 -10.55 14.40
CA LEU A 223 -24.26 -10.26 13.00
C LEU A 223 -25.59 -10.44 12.26
N GLY A 224 -26.13 -9.34 11.73
CA GLY A 224 -27.35 -9.32 10.93
C GLY A 224 -28.65 -9.62 11.69
N ASP A 225 -29.75 -9.67 10.95
CA ASP A 225 -31.11 -9.80 11.49
C ASP A 225 -31.52 -11.26 11.82
N GLY A 226 -30.57 -12.06 12.36
CA GLY A 226 -30.95 -13.22 13.17
C GLY A 226 -30.49 -14.62 12.73
N SER A 227 -29.64 -14.78 11.70
CA SER A 227 -29.12 -16.12 11.33
C SER A 227 -27.62 -16.23 11.06
N GLU A 228 -26.85 -15.13 11.07
CA GLU A 228 -25.45 -15.13 10.61
C GLU A 228 -24.40 -15.26 11.72
N GLY A 229 -24.83 -15.49 12.96
CA GLY A 229 -23.95 -15.84 14.09
C GLY A 229 -23.85 -14.76 15.16
N LYS A 230 -23.44 -15.18 16.36
CA LYS A 230 -23.14 -14.29 17.50
C LYS A 230 -21.64 -14.23 17.67
N ILE A 231 -21.07 -13.02 17.62
CA ILE A 231 -19.68 -12.80 17.99
C ILE A 231 -19.66 -12.49 19.49
N ARG A 232 -18.92 -13.30 20.24
CA ARG A 232 -18.57 -13.02 21.64
C ARG A 232 -17.07 -12.70 21.69
N LEU A 233 -16.74 -11.47 22.05
CA LEU A 233 -15.36 -11.05 22.28
C LEU A 233 -15.15 -10.90 23.78
N GLN A 234 -14.15 -11.59 24.32
CA GLN A 234 -13.70 -11.42 25.69
C GLN A 234 -12.41 -10.61 25.69
N ILE A 235 -12.42 -9.48 26.37
CA ILE A 235 -11.23 -8.67 26.55
C ILE A 235 -10.52 -9.17 27.81
N LEU A 236 -9.37 -9.80 27.62
CA LEU A 236 -8.45 -10.13 28.70
C LEU A 236 -7.71 -8.85 29.07
N SER A 237 -7.76 -8.48 30.35
CA SER A 237 -6.95 -7.37 30.86
C SER A 237 -5.57 -7.92 31.24
N ASP A 238 -4.51 -7.16 31.00
CA ASP A 238 -3.12 -7.48 31.39
C ASP A 238 -2.97 -7.52 32.92
N ASN A 239 -3.52 -8.56 33.55
CA ASN A 239 -3.28 -8.95 34.93
C ASN A 239 -3.08 -10.47 34.96
N GLU A 240 -2.03 -10.94 34.29
CA GLU A 240 -1.21 -12.09 34.70
C GLU A 240 0.26 -11.80 34.37
#